data_AF-V5GGC0-F1
#
_entry.id   AF-V5GGC0-F1
#
_cell.length_a   1.000
_cell.length_b   1.000
_cell.length_c   1.000
_cell.angle_alpha   90.00
_cell.angle_beta   90.00
_cell.angle_gamma   90.00
#
_symmetry.space_group_name_H-M   'P 1'
#
loop_
_entity.id
_entity.type
_entity.pdbx_description
1 polymer ?
#
loop_
_entity_poly.entity_id
_entity_poly.type
_entity_poly.pdbx_seq_one_letter_code
_entity_poly.pdbx_strand_id
1 'polypeptide(L)'
;MIAPSKLFAQLDAYMAAQLSNENIDPLRGRHDSCRHERDYEIDELLQLSVRSYTAVWLPVMLQGNPVDPTQIAPVTRDTWRATRRNLLKVINRVSYRSALALYMFSLTPTPVRISAEEELDGINANLSTYTALLKIQQLRQRLRSFQPDGAEGQSNRFNWYEVNLYYYMAVFIMADVLEAAQRLDVLAQVTNIRLEAEHKSFNNIKFGLENLYTIDDEEFQLGPTLQSGSVTYPVSQYLRTSFVAIDPYPHFVILSVRLITKAS
;
A
#
# COMPACT_ATOMS: atom_id res chain seq x y z
N MET A 1 -8.06 1.13 11.93
CA MET A 1 -6.88 1.56 11.13
C MET A 1 -6.37 0.32 10.40
N ILE A 2 -6.38 0.31 9.06
CA ILE A 2 -5.83 -0.82 8.31
C ILE A 2 -4.31 -0.83 8.50
N ALA A 3 -3.73 -2.00 8.76
CA ALA A 3 -2.28 -2.15 8.81
C ALA A 3 -1.67 -1.81 7.44
N PRO A 4 -0.58 -1.03 7.36
CA PRO A 4 0.08 -0.70 6.10
C PRO A 4 0.39 -1.93 5.23
N SER A 5 0.70 -3.08 5.83
CA SER A 5 0.90 -4.34 5.12
C SER A 5 -0.31 -4.77 4.28
N LYS A 6 -1.54 -4.60 4.79
CA LYS A 6 -2.78 -4.95 4.08
C LYS A 6 -3.06 -3.98 2.93
N LEU A 7 -2.79 -2.69 3.11
CA LEU A 7 -2.91 -1.67 2.06
C LEU A 7 -1.97 -2.00 0.87
N PHE A 8 -0.71 -2.28 1.18
CA PHE A 8 0.29 -2.59 0.15
C PHE A 8 0.01 -3.93 -0.55
N ALA A 9 -0.56 -4.92 0.16
CA ALA A 9 -1.03 -6.16 -0.44
C ALA A 9 -2.20 -5.95 -1.41
N GLN A 10 -3.15 -5.08 -1.09
CA GLN A 10 -4.26 -4.72 -1.99
C GLN A 10 -3.75 -4.05 -3.27
N LEU A 11 -2.78 -3.14 -3.15
CA LEU A 11 -2.14 -2.50 -4.30
C LEU A 11 -1.43 -3.53 -5.20
N ASP A 12 -0.73 -4.51 -4.61
CA ASP A 12 -0.09 -5.60 -5.36
C ASP A 12 -1.12 -6.50 -6.07
N ALA A 13 -2.22 -6.84 -5.40
CA ALA A 13 -3.29 -7.66 -5.97
C ALA A 13 -3.95 -6.97 -7.18
N TYR A 14 -4.21 -5.66 -7.08
CA TYR A 14 -4.73 -4.88 -8.20
C TYR A 14 -3.78 -4.89 -9.40
N MET A 15 -2.49 -4.63 -9.17
CA MET A 15 -1.47 -4.68 -10.23
C MET A 15 -1.42 -6.05 -10.92
N ALA A 16 -1.55 -7.14 -10.15
CA ALA A 16 -1.56 -8.49 -10.70
C ALA A 16 -2.82 -8.79 -11.51
N ALA A 17 -3.98 -8.32 -11.07
CA ALA A 17 -5.26 -8.48 -11.77
C ALA A 17 -5.24 -7.77 -13.13
N GLN A 18 -4.74 -6.54 -13.19
CA GLN A 18 -4.65 -5.78 -14.45
C GLN A 18 -3.69 -6.45 -15.46
N LEU A 19 -2.53 -6.92 -15.00
CA LEU A 19 -1.59 -7.67 -15.85
C LEU A 19 -2.17 -9.01 -16.36
N SER A 20 -3.12 -9.61 -15.64
CA SER A 20 -3.76 -10.86 -16.03
C SER A 20 -4.88 -10.68 -17.05
N ASN A 21 -5.55 -9.52 -17.04
CA ASN A 21 -6.59 -9.20 -18.03
C ASN A 21 -6.01 -8.96 -19.44
N GLU A 22 -4.73 -8.56 -19.54
CA GLU A 22 -4.04 -8.36 -20.82
C GLU A 22 -3.49 -9.65 -21.45
N ASN A 23 -3.30 -10.73 -20.68
CA ASN A 23 -2.65 -11.97 -21.15
C ASN A 23 -3.52 -13.21 -20.87
N ILE A 24 -4.28 -13.64 -21.87
CA ILE A 24 -4.94 -14.96 -21.87
C ILE A 24 -3.88 -16.01 -22.24
N ASP A 25 -3.11 -16.48 -21.26
CA ASP A 25 -2.04 -17.47 -21.47
C ASP A 25 -2.44 -18.88 -20.97
N PRO A 26 -2.35 -19.94 -21.79
CA PRO A 26 -2.68 -21.33 -21.42
C PRO A 26 -1.83 -21.94 -20.28
N LEU A 27 -0.68 -21.35 -19.92
CA LEU A 27 0.21 -21.87 -18.86
C LEU A 27 -0.12 -21.35 -17.44
N ARG A 28 -1.30 -20.77 -17.26
CA ARG A 28 -1.76 -20.07 -16.04
C ARG A 28 -1.49 -20.81 -14.72
N GLY A 29 -1.77 -22.13 -14.67
CA GLY A 29 -1.61 -22.92 -13.43
C GLY A 29 -0.16 -23.03 -12.91
N ARG A 30 0.84 -23.07 -13.80
CA ARG A 30 2.27 -23.09 -13.40
C ARG A 30 2.76 -21.70 -13.00
N HIS A 31 2.28 -20.67 -13.69
CA HIS A 31 2.56 -19.27 -13.34
C HIS A 31 1.97 -18.90 -11.98
N ASP A 32 0.79 -19.40 -11.65
CA ASP A 32 0.13 -19.14 -10.38
C ASP A 32 0.91 -19.76 -9.22
N SER A 33 1.35 -21.03 -9.29
CA SER A 33 2.18 -21.63 -8.23
C SER A 33 3.48 -20.84 -7.97
N CYS A 34 4.17 -20.40 -9.03
CA CYS A 34 5.38 -19.58 -8.89
C CYS A 34 5.09 -18.15 -8.40
N ARG A 35 3.90 -17.61 -8.66
CA ARG A 35 3.45 -16.33 -8.08
C ARG A 35 3.19 -16.47 -6.57
N HIS A 36 2.50 -17.53 -6.14
CA HIS A 36 2.19 -17.77 -4.72
C HIS A 36 3.46 -17.96 -3.88
N GLU A 37 4.44 -18.72 -4.38
CA GLU A 37 5.72 -18.90 -3.68
C GLU A 37 6.48 -17.57 -3.54
N ARG A 38 6.48 -16.74 -4.59
CA ARG A 38 7.10 -15.41 -4.57
C ARG A 38 6.37 -14.44 -3.64
N ASP A 39 5.05 -14.52 -3.56
CA ASP A 39 4.22 -13.72 -2.66
C ASP A 39 4.49 -14.09 -1.20
N TYR A 40 4.60 -15.38 -0.91
CA TYR A 40 4.96 -15.88 0.43
C TYR A 40 6.34 -15.36 0.86
N GLU A 41 7.34 -15.40 -0.01
CA GLU A 41 8.69 -14.88 0.29
C GLU A 41 8.69 -13.36 0.56
N ILE A 42 7.84 -12.59 -0.14
CA ILE A 42 7.70 -11.14 0.06
C ILE A 42 6.99 -10.85 1.39
N ASP A 43 5.95 -11.63 1.72
CA ASP A 43 5.23 -11.48 2.99
C ASP A 43 6.10 -11.86 4.18
N GLU A 44 6.85 -12.96 4.09
CA GLU A 44 7.83 -13.37 5.10
C GLU A 44 8.88 -12.29 5.32
N LEU A 45 9.41 -11.72 4.24
CA LEU A 45 10.37 -10.63 4.34
C LEU A 45 9.77 -9.38 4.97
N LEU A 46 8.55 -8.99 4.59
CA LEU A 46 7.88 -7.84 5.17
C LEU A 46 7.71 -8.04 6.69
N GLN A 47 7.33 -9.23 7.12
CA GLN A 47 7.27 -9.58 8.54
C GLN A 47 8.63 -9.50 9.21
N LEU A 48 9.70 -9.97 8.57
CA LEU A 48 11.07 -9.85 9.09
C LEU A 48 11.49 -8.39 9.23
N SER A 49 11.22 -7.55 8.23
CA SER A 49 11.49 -6.10 8.31
C SER A 49 10.72 -5.43 9.45
N VAL A 50 9.43 -5.76 9.63
CA VAL A 50 8.64 -5.25 10.76
C VAL A 50 9.24 -5.73 12.09
N ARG A 51 9.58 -7.02 12.22
CA ARG A 51 10.20 -7.56 13.44
C ARG A 51 11.52 -6.87 13.74
N SER A 52 12.40 -6.72 12.74
CA SER A 52 13.68 -6.03 12.86
C SER A 52 13.50 -4.59 13.32
N TYR A 53 12.56 -3.85 12.71
CA TYR A 53 12.22 -2.49 13.13
C TYR A 53 11.72 -2.45 14.58
N THR A 54 10.77 -3.31 14.94
CA THR A 54 10.20 -3.35 16.31
C THR A 54 11.22 -3.79 17.36
N ALA A 55 12.16 -4.67 17.01
CA ALA A 55 13.17 -5.19 17.93
C ALA A 55 14.11 -4.10 18.45
N VAL A 56 14.29 -3.01 17.70
CA VAL A 56 15.08 -1.84 18.14
C VAL A 56 14.34 -1.03 19.21
N TRP A 57 13.00 -1.05 19.20
CA TRP A 57 12.17 -0.32 20.17
C TRP A 57 11.82 -1.13 21.42
N LEU A 58 12.10 -2.44 21.44
CA LEU A 58 11.84 -3.30 22.60
C LEU A 58 12.38 -2.75 23.94
N PRO A 59 13.62 -2.22 24.03
CA PRO A 59 14.12 -1.65 25.28
C PRO A 59 13.31 -0.44 25.78
N VAL A 60 12.72 0.34 24.86
CA VAL A 60 11.89 1.49 25.19
C VAL A 60 10.48 1.05 25.61
N MET A 61 9.93 0.03 24.93
CA MET A 61 8.60 -0.50 25.24
C MET A 61 8.57 -1.27 26.57
N LEU A 62 9.69 -1.87 26.98
CA LEU A 62 9.81 -2.70 28.17
C LEU A 62 10.36 -1.95 29.38
N GLN A 63 10.33 -0.61 29.40
CA GLN A 63 10.86 0.21 30.50
C GLN A 63 10.30 -0.11 31.91
N GLY A 64 9.23 -0.91 32.02
CA GLY A 64 8.68 -1.41 33.29
C GLY A 64 8.97 -2.88 33.63
N ASN A 65 9.71 -3.60 32.79
CA ASN A 65 10.01 -5.03 32.95
C ASN A 65 11.53 -5.22 32.84
N PRO A 66 12.24 -5.80 33.83
CA PRO A 66 13.70 -5.87 33.83
C PRO A 66 14.18 -6.98 32.88
N VAL A 67 13.95 -6.81 31.58
CA VAL A 67 14.57 -7.65 30.56
C VAL A 67 16.00 -7.16 30.40
N ASP A 68 16.95 -8.05 30.69
CA ASP A 68 18.37 -7.75 30.62
C ASP A 68 18.75 -7.29 29.19
N PRO A 69 19.32 -6.07 29.02
CA PRO A 69 19.80 -5.58 27.73
C PRO A 69 20.75 -6.55 27.01
N THR A 70 21.45 -7.40 27.75
CA THR A 70 22.34 -8.42 27.18
C THR A 70 21.60 -9.52 26.41
N GLN A 71 20.32 -9.75 26.70
CA GLN A 71 19.48 -10.73 25.99
C GLN A 71 18.79 -10.13 24.76
N ILE A 72 18.49 -8.82 24.77
CA ILE A 72 17.82 -8.14 23.64
C ILE A 72 18.81 -7.84 22.51
N ALA A 73 20.02 -7.39 22.84
CA ALA A 73 21.04 -7.03 21.86
C ALA A 73 21.36 -8.13 20.81
N PRO A 74 21.57 -9.41 21.17
CA PRO A 74 21.80 -10.46 20.18
C PRO A 74 20.58 -10.70 19.30
N VAL A 75 19.36 -10.66 19.86
CA VAL A 75 18.11 -10.85 19.10
C VAL A 75 17.93 -9.73 18.06
N THR A 76 18.13 -8.47 18.44
CA THR A 76 18.04 -7.34 17.50
C THR A 76 19.06 -7.49 16.37
N ARG A 77 20.29 -7.90 16.69
CA ARG A 77 21.37 -8.10 15.69
C ARG A 77 21.06 -9.26 14.73
N ASP A 78 20.62 -10.39 15.26
CA ASP A 78 20.34 -11.58 14.46
C ASP A 78 19.13 -11.37 13.55
N THR A 79 18.10 -10.69 14.07
CA THR A 79 16.91 -10.29 13.29
C THR A 79 17.28 -9.29 12.18
N TRP A 80 18.15 -8.32 12.46
CA TRP A 80 18.64 -7.38 11.47
C TRP A 80 19.44 -8.07 10.35
N ARG A 81 20.39 -8.95 10.71
CA ARG A 81 21.18 -9.74 9.74
C ARG A 81 20.31 -10.68 8.91
N ALA A 82 19.32 -11.32 9.53
CA ALA A 82 18.36 -12.17 8.83
C ALA A 82 17.54 -11.39 7.81
N THR A 83 17.05 -10.20 8.19
CA THR A 83 16.31 -9.30 7.30
C THR A 83 17.18 -8.88 6.12
N ARG A 84 18.40 -8.41 6.39
CA ARG A 84 19.34 -7.96 5.37
C ARG A 84 19.69 -9.03 4.33
N ARG A 85 19.94 -10.27 4.77
CA ARG A 85 20.19 -11.41 3.87
C ARG A 85 19.00 -11.71 2.98
N ASN A 86 17.78 -11.61 3.50
CA ASN A 86 16.57 -11.89 2.71
C ASN A 86 16.18 -10.72 1.79
N LEU A 87 16.55 -9.48 2.11
CA LEU A 87 16.33 -8.33 1.22
C LEU A 87 17.03 -8.51 -0.14
N LEU A 88 18.23 -9.11 -0.18
CA LEU A 88 18.95 -9.40 -1.42
C LEU A 88 18.16 -10.30 -2.37
N LYS A 89 17.34 -11.22 -1.83
CA LYS A 89 16.54 -12.15 -2.63
C LYS A 89 15.38 -11.47 -3.35
N VAL A 90 14.91 -10.34 -2.83
CA VAL A 90 13.74 -9.62 -3.36
C VAL A 90 14.06 -8.23 -3.92
N ILE A 91 15.31 -7.78 -3.82
CA ILE A 91 15.67 -6.41 -4.21
C ILE A 91 15.29 -6.11 -5.67
N ASN A 92 15.38 -7.12 -6.54
CA ASN A 92 15.00 -7.03 -7.96
C ASN A 92 13.49 -7.24 -8.23
N ARG A 93 12.68 -7.53 -7.20
CA ARG A 93 11.23 -7.73 -7.35
C ARG A 93 10.51 -6.41 -7.17
N VAL A 94 9.80 -5.94 -8.19
CA VAL A 94 9.05 -4.67 -8.12
C VAL A 94 7.63 -4.95 -7.64
N SER A 95 7.36 -4.67 -6.37
CA SER A 95 6.03 -4.75 -5.75
C SER A 95 5.91 -3.72 -4.63
N TYR A 96 4.69 -3.32 -4.28
CA TYR A 96 4.43 -2.42 -3.17
C TYR A 96 4.97 -3.05 -1.87
N ARG A 97 4.65 -4.31 -1.57
CA ARG A 97 5.13 -4.97 -0.35
C ARG A 97 6.66 -5.05 -0.26
N SER A 98 7.37 -5.29 -1.37
CA SER A 98 8.83 -5.28 -1.38
C SER A 98 9.42 -3.89 -1.21
N ALA A 99 8.76 -2.84 -1.73
CA ALA A 99 9.15 -1.46 -1.46
C ALA A 99 8.97 -1.11 0.03
N LEU A 100 7.84 -1.51 0.63
CA LEU A 100 7.59 -1.33 2.06
C LEU A 100 8.63 -2.08 2.92
N ALA A 101 8.99 -3.31 2.57
CA ALA A 101 9.98 -4.08 3.31
C ALA A 101 11.39 -3.44 3.28
N LEU A 102 11.81 -2.92 2.12
CA LEU A 102 13.06 -2.18 1.96
C LEU A 102 13.02 -0.86 2.75
N TYR A 103 11.90 -0.17 2.70
CA TYR A 103 11.69 1.08 3.41
C TYR A 103 11.68 0.89 4.94
N MET A 104 11.00 -0.13 5.45
CA MET A 104 11.02 -0.46 6.89
C MET A 104 12.43 -0.83 7.39
N PHE A 105 13.21 -1.55 6.57
CA PHE A 105 14.59 -1.87 6.91
C PHE A 105 15.48 -0.63 6.92
N SER A 106 15.30 0.30 5.99
CA SER A 106 16.13 1.52 5.96
C SER A 106 15.90 2.47 7.14
N LEU A 107 14.72 2.38 7.75
CA LEU A 107 14.38 3.06 8.99
C LEU A 107 14.86 2.33 10.23
N THR A 108 15.33 1.08 10.10
CA THR A 108 15.83 0.30 11.23
C THR A 108 17.28 0.71 11.54
N PRO A 109 17.56 1.30 12.70
CA PRO A 109 18.93 1.68 13.08
C PRO A 109 19.87 0.49 13.06
N THR A 110 21.11 0.70 12.62
CA THR A 110 22.16 -0.33 12.66
C THR A 110 22.45 -0.72 14.12
N PRO A 111 22.34 -2.00 14.49
CA PRO A 111 22.61 -2.44 15.86
C PRO A 111 24.07 -2.18 16.28
N VAL A 112 24.29 -1.91 17.57
CA VAL A 112 25.64 -1.73 18.13
C VAL A 112 26.46 -3.02 17.93
N ARG A 113 27.74 -2.90 17.57
CA ARG A 113 28.68 -4.01 17.22
C ARG A 113 28.51 -4.64 15.84
N ILE A 114 27.86 -3.96 14.90
CA ILE A 114 28.07 -4.19 13.46
C ILE A 114 29.28 -3.36 13.03
N SER A 115 30.26 -3.96 12.34
CA SER A 115 31.41 -3.20 11.83
C SER A 115 31.02 -2.39 10.60
N ALA A 116 31.74 -1.28 10.33
CA ALA A 116 31.51 -0.48 9.12
C ALA A 116 31.69 -1.30 7.83
N GLU A 117 32.63 -2.26 7.84
CA GLU A 117 32.85 -3.21 6.74
C GLU A 117 31.65 -4.13 6.54
N GLU A 118 31.10 -4.69 7.63
CA GLU A 118 29.88 -5.50 7.57
C GLU A 118 28.71 -4.65 7.04
N GLU A 119 28.56 -3.40 7.49
CA GLU A 119 27.51 -2.48 7.03
C GLU A 119 27.64 -2.07 5.55
N LEU A 120 28.86 -1.97 5.03
CA LEU A 120 29.14 -1.71 3.62
C LEU A 120 28.96 -2.96 2.73
N ASP A 121 29.11 -4.15 3.30
CA ASP A 121 28.95 -5.43 2.59
C ASP A 121 27.48 -5.83 2.44
N GLY A 122 26.85 -5.42 1.33
CA GLY A 122 25.48 -5.79 0.96
C GLY A 122 24.50 -4.62 0.92
N ILE A 123 23.23 -4.86 1.30
CA ILE A 123 22.19 -3.81 1.29
C ILE A 123 22.31 -2.96 2.54
N ASN A 124 22.66 -1.68 2.38
CA ASN A 124 22.63 -0.69 3.46
C ASN A 124 21.33 0.13 3.45
N ALA A 125 21.15 0.96 4.49
CA ALA A 125 19.94 1.79 4.65
C ALA A 125 19.70 2.75 3.46
N ASN A 126 20.77 3.31 2.89
CA ASN A 126 20.65 4.27 1.78
C ASN A 126 20.22 3.57 0.48
N LEU A 127 20.86 2.45 0.16
CA LEU A 127 20.52 1.64 -1.01
C LEU A 127 19.09 1.10 -0.91
N SER A 128 18.70 0.59 0.27
CA SER A 128 17.34 0.09 0.49
C SER A 128 16.29 1.19 0.33
N THR A 129 16.56 2.38 0.88
CA THR A 129 15.66 3.53 0.71
C THR A 129 15.53 3.94 -0.75
N TYR A 130 16.65 4.16 -1.44
CA TYR A 130 16.64 4.56 -2.84
C TYR A 130 15.92 3.52 -3.71
N THR A 131 16.18 2.23 -3.46
CA THR A 131 15.52 1.13 -4.18
C THR A 131 14.01 1.08 -3.89
N ALA A 132 13.59 1.31 -2.65
CA ALA A 132 12.16 1.40 -2.31
C ALA A 132 11.47 2.52 -3.10
N LEU A 133 12.07 3.70 -3.13
CA LEU A 133 11.53 4.87 -3.85
C LEU A 133 11.45 4.64 -5.35
N LEU A 134 12.50 4.07 -5.95
CA LEU A 134 12.50 3.69 -7.36
C LEU A 134 11.37 2.70 -7.67
N LYS A 135 11.17 1.68 -6.83
CA LYS A 135 10.08 0.72 -7.02
C LYS A 135 8.71 1.40 -6.97
N ILE A 136 8.49 2.31 -6.03
CA ILE A 136 7.24 3.08 -5.93
C ILE A 136 7.01 3.93 -7.17
N GLN A 137 8.07 4.57 -7.70
CA GLN A 137 7.98 5.35 -8.94
C GLN A 137 7.68 4.47 -10.16
N GLN A 138 8.32 3.31 -10.28
CA GLN A 138 8.04 2.35 -11.36
C GLN A 138 6.60 1.84 -11.30
N LEU A 139 6.14 1.46 -10.10
CA LEU A 139 4.75 1.01 -9.89
C LEU A 139 3.75 2.11 -10.23
N ARG A 140 4.08 3.37 -9.91
CA ARG A 140 3.26 4.52 -10.30
C ARG A 140 3.17 4.69 -11.81
N GLN A 141 4.28 4.57 -12.53
CA GLN A 141 4.27 4.70 -13.99
C GLN A 141 3.36 3.64 -14.61
N ARG A 142 3.41 2.40 -14.09
CA ARG A 142 2.48 1.35 -14.49
C ARG A 142 1.04 1.66 -14.10
N LEU A 143 0.78 2.19 -12.91
CA LEU A 143 -0.58 2.58 -12.53
C LEU A 143 -1.18 3.65 -13.46
N ARG A 144 -0.35 4.59 -13.94
CA ARG A 144 -0.80 5.63 -14.89
C ARG A 144 -1.16 5.10 -16.26
N SER A 145 -0.53 4.02 -16.73
CA SER A 145 -0.91 3.43 -18.02
C SER A 145 -2.30 2.80 -17.98
N PHE A 146 -2.86 2.55 -16.79
CA PHE A 146 -4.20 1.99 -16.58
C PHE A 146 -5.26 3.04 -16.26
N GLN A 147 -5.07 4.30 -16.67
CA GLN A 147 -6.08 5.32 -16.44
C GLN A 147 -7.34 4.99 -17.25
N PRO A 148 -8.52 4.89 -16.62
CA PRO A 148 -9.74 4.49 -17.30
C PRO A 148 -10.13 5.56 -18.31
N ASP A 149 -10.34 5.15 -19.56
CA ASP A 149 -10.93 6.04 -20.56
C ASP A 149 -12.40 6.33 -20.17
N GLY A 150 -12.93 7.48 -20.61
CA GLY A 150 -14.29 7.92 -20.25
C GLY A 150 -15.41 6.95 -20.66
N ALA A 151 -15.11 5.93 -21.48
CA ALA A 151 -16.03 4.89 -21.93
C ALA A 151 -16.09 3.66 -21.00
N GLU A 152 -15.27 3.58 -19.95
CA GLU A 152 -15.19 2.40 -19.10
C GLU A 152 -16.31 2.34 -18.04
N GLY A 153 -16.74 1.11 -17.71
CA GLY A 153 -17.83 0.84 -16.78
C GLY A 153 -17.61 1.43 -15.38
N GLN A 154 -18.70 1.74 -14.67
CA GLN A 154 -18.66 2.39 -13.35
C GLN A 154 -17.78 1.64 -12.34
N SER A 155 -17.76 0.31 -12.39
CA SER A 155 -16.92 -0.52 -11.52
C SER A 155 -15.41 -0.34 -11.77
N ASN A 156 -14.98 -0.11 -13.01
CA ASN A 156 -13.54 0.07 -13.28
C ASN A 156 -13.08 1.46 -12.83
N ARG A 157 -13.92 2.48 -13.05
CA ARG A 157 -13.68 3.83 -12.55
C ARG A 157 -13.61 3.88 -11.02
N PHE A 158 -14.47 3.13 -10.32
CA PHE A 158 -14.43 3.00 -8.87
C PHE A 158 -13.14 2.34 -8.38
N ASN A 159 -12.76 1.21 -8.98
CA ASN A 159 -11.53 0.49 -8.65
C ASN A 159 -10.27 1.35 -8.90
N TRP A 160 -10.24 2.10 -10.01
CA TRP A 160 -9.16 3.05 -10.28
C TRP A 160 -9.07 4.15 -9.22
N TYR A 161 -10.21 4.73 -8.82
CA TYR A 161 -10.28 5.74 -7.77
C TYR A 161 -9.69 5.21 -6.45
N GLU A 162 -10.12 4.01 -6.03
CA GLU A 162 -9.71 3.35 -4.79
C GLU A 162 -8.19 3.09 -4.77
N VAL A 163 -7.66 2.53 -5.85
CA VAL A 163 -6.23 2.22 -5.96
C VAL A 163 -5.38 3.48 -5.97
N ASN A 164 -5.82 4.54 -6.66
CA ASN A 164 -5.11 5.81 -6.65
C ASN A 164 -5.12 6.43 -5.25
N LEU A 165 -6.24 6.35 -4.53
CA LEU A 165 -6.32 6.81 -3.15
C LEU A 165 -5.31 6.08 -2.26
N TYR A 166 -5.26 4.75 -2.38
CA TYR A 166 -4.32 3.91 -1.63
C TYR A 166 -2.86 4.17 -1.96
N TYR A 167 -2.56 4.41 -3.25
CA TYR A 167 -1.21 4.78 -3.69
C TYR A 167 -0.76 6.08 -3.02
N TYR A 168 -1.60 7.13 -3.04
CA TYR A 168 -1.24 8.41 -2.41
C TYR A 168 -1.15 8.27 -0.88
N MET A 169 -1.98 7.44 -0.24
CA MET A 169 -1.86 7.15 1.20
C MET A 169 -0.55 6.46 1.53
N ALA A 170 -0.13 5.48 0.73
CA ALA A 170 1.16 4.84 0.90
C ALA A 170 2.31 5.86 0.84
N VAL A 171 2.29 6.78 -0.13
CA VAL A 171 3.28 7.86 -0.25
C VAL A 171 3.29 8.76 0.99
N PHE A 172 2.13 9.19 1.50
CA PHE A 172 2.10 10.05 2.69
C PHE A 172 2.55 9.34 3.95
N ILE A 173 2.17 8.08 4.15
CA ILE A 173 2.65 7.28 5.29
C ILE A 173 4.18 7.17 5.25
N MET A 174 4.76 6.89 4.08
CA MET A 174 6.21 6.83 3.92
C MET A 174 6.89 8.20 4.11
N ALA A 175 6.24 9.30 3.72
CA ALA A 175 6.80 10.62 3.97
C ALA A 175 6.77 10.99 5.48
N ASP A 176 5.64 10.74 6.14
CA ASP A 176 5.43 11.05 7.56
C ASP A 176 6.38 10.23 8.45
N VAL A 177 6.59 8.95 8.11
CA VAL A 177 7.54 8.11 8.85
C VAL A 177 9.00 8.54 8.63
N LEU A 178 9.39 9.02 7.43
CA LEU A 178 10.74 9.59 7.22
C LEU A 178 10.95 10.87 8.04
N GLU A 179 9.93 11.70 8.09
CA GLU A 179 9.92 12.95 8.87
C GLU A 179 10.05 12.63 10.37
N ALA A 180 9.25 11.69 10.88
CA ALA A 180 9.32 11.21 12.26
C ALA A 180 10.68 10.56 12.60
N ALA A 181 11.30 9.88 11.64
CA ALA A 181 12.64 9.28 11.78
C ALA A 181 13.80 10.29 11.62
N GLN A 182 13.51 11.57 11.36
CA GLN A 182 14.50 12.63 11.12
C GLN A 182 15.50 12.33 9.99
N ARG A 183 15.09 11.54 8.98
CA ARG A 183 15.91 11.20 7.80
C ARG A 183 15.81 12.29 6.72
N LEU A 184 16.32 13.48 7.02
CA LEU A 184 16.24 14.66 6.16
C LEU A 184 16.95 14.47 4.79
N ASP A 185 17.99 13.65 4.77
CA ASP A 185 18.76 13.25 3.57
C ASP A 185 17.90 12.53 2.53
N VAL A 186 16.98 11.69 3.00
CA VAL A 186 16.03 10.95 2.17
C VAL A 186 14.80 11.80 1.90
N LEU A 187 14.32 12.55 2.91
CA LEU A 187 13.11 13.34 2.79
C LEU A 187 13.19 14.28 1.59
N ALA A 188 14.33 14.92 1.36
CA ALA A 188 14.60 15.76 0.19
C ALA A 188 14.39 15.05 -1.15
N GLN A 189 14.69 13.75 -1.23
CA GLN A 189 14.50 12.93 -2.44
C GLN A 189 13.02 12.56 -2.66
N VAL A 190 12.24 12.50 -1.58
CA VAL A 190 10.80 12.14 -1.61
C VAL A 190 9.91 13.37 -1.72
N THR A 191 10.39 14.57 -1.41
CA THR A 191 9.62 15.82 -1.42
C THR A 191 8.86 16.02 -2.74
N ASN A 192 9.51 15.81 -3.88
CA ASN A 192 8.85 15.93 -5.18
C ASN A 192 7.73 14.90 -5.38
N ILE A 193 7.94 13.66 -4.93
CA ILE A 193 6.93 12.59 -4.99
C ILE A 193 5.75 12.94 -4.07
N ARG A 194 6.04 13.47 -2.87
CA ARG A 194 5.05 13.93 -1.89
C ARG A 194 4.20 15.09 -2.43
N LEU A 195 4.82 16.17 -2.91
CA LEU A 195 4.11 17.32 -3.48
C LEU A 195 3.23 16.92 -4.67
N GLU A 196 3.73 16.02 -5.53
CA GLU A 196 2.93 15.51 -6.63
C GLU A 196 1.78 14.63 -6.14
N ALA A 197 1.97 13.84 -5.08
CA ALA A 197 0.90 13.05 -4.46
C ALA A 197 -0.14 13.95 -3.78
N GLU A 198 0.25 15.08 -3.17
CA GLU A 198 -0.68 16.08 -2.62
C GLU A 198 -1.60 16.63 -3.70
N HIS A 199 -1.03 17.14 -4.80
CA HIS A 199 -1.82 17.66 -5.90
C HIS A 199 -2.74 16.59 -6.51
N LYS A 200 -2.22 15.37 -6.74
CA LYS A 200 -3.00 14.32 -7.39
C LYS A 200 -4.01 13.63 -6.49
N SER A 201 -3.78 13.55 -5.19
CA SER A 201 -4.76 13.04 -4.24
C SER A 201 -5.97 13.97 -4.15
N PHE A 202 -5.77 15.29 -4.19
CA PHE A 202 -6.88 16.25 -4.31
C PHE A 202 -7.70 15.99 -5.58
N ASN A 203 -7.05 15.85 -6.73
CA ASN A 203 -7.73 15.54 -8.00
C ASN A 203 -8.44 14.19 -7.96
N ASN A 204 -7.88 13.18 -7.29
CA ASN A 204 -8.50 11.87 -7.13
C ASN A 204 -9.74 11.92 -6.25
N ILE A 205 -9.71 12.68 -5.14
CA ILE A 205 -10.88 12.90 -4.28
C ILE A 205 -11.97 13.65 -5.05
N LYS A 206 -11.59 14.70 -5.78
CA LYS A 206 -12.52 15.43 -6.66
C LYS A 206 -13.17 14.49 -7.68
N PHE A 207 -12.39 13.64 -8.35
CA PHE A 207 -12.90 12.62 -9.26
C PHE A 207 -13.89 11.68 -8.56
N GLY A 208 -13.58 11.21 -7.34
CA GLY A 208 -14.47 10.35 -6.56
C GLY A 208 -15.79 11.03 -6.13
N LEU A 209 -15.79 12.35 -5.95
CA LEU A 209 -17.00 13.14 -5.68
C LEU A 209 -17.85 13.35 -6.94
N GLU A 210 -17.20 13.54 -8.09
CA GLU A 210 -17.87 13.81 -9.38
C GLU A 210 -18.40 12.55 -10.05
N ASN A 211 -17.84 11.37 -9.76
CA ASN A 211 -18.29 10.10 -10.30
C ASN A 211 -19.34 9.43 -9.40
N LEU A 212 -20.43 9.00 -10.03
CA LEU A 212 -21.54 8.34 -9.37
C LEU A 212 -21.49 6.82 -9.61
N TYR A 213 -21.78 6.08 -8.56
CA TYR A 213 -22.06 4.65 -8.58
C TYR A 213 -23.57 4.44 -8.47
N THR A 214 -24.12 3.58 -9.33
CA THR A 214 -25.54 3.23 -9.35
C THR A 214 -25.69 1.87 -8.68
N ILE A 215 -26.37 1.84 -7.53
CA ILE A 215 -26.76 0.59 -6.87
C ILE A 215 -28.17 0.27 -7.38
N ASP A 216 -28.26 -0.79 -8.18
CA ASP A 216 -29.54 -1.33 -8.61
C ASP A 216 -30.08 -2.25 -7.52
N ASP A 217 -31.28 -1.94 -7.03
CA ASP A 217 -31.99 -2.76 -6.06
C ASP A 217 -32.67 -3.94 -6.81
N GLU A 218 -31.88 -4.98 -7.09
CA GLU A 218 -32.42 -6.21 -7.72
C GLU A 218 -33.32 -7.01 -6.76
N GLU A 219 -33.30 -6.72 -5.44
CA GLU A 219 -34.05 -7.46 -4.42
C GLU A 219 -35.53 -7.04 -4.30
N PHE A 220 -35.92 -5.90 -4.88
CA PHE A 220 -37.33 -5.46 -4.93
C PHE A 220 -38.11 -5.92 -6.18
N GLN A 221 -37.56 -6.85 -6.97
CA GLN A 221 -38.35 -7.57 -7.98
C GLN A 221 -39.24 -8.66 -7.36
N LEU A 222 -39.99 -8.33 -6.30
CA LEU A 222 -41.19 -9.09 -5.97
C LEU A 222 -42.21 -8.78 -7.07
N GLY A 223 -42.63 -9.83 -7.78
CA GLY A 223 -43.55 -9.76 -8.91
C GLY A 223 -44.83 -8.95 -8.63
N PRO A 224 -45.57 -8.55 -9.67
CA PRO A 224 -46.67 -7.60 -9.55
C PRO A 224 -47.66 -8.03 -8.46
N THR A 225 -47.76 -7.24 -7.39
CA THR A 225 -48.80 -7.45 -6.37
C THR A 225 -50.11 -6.96 -6.97
N LEU A 226 -51.00 -7.87 -7.33
CA LEU A 226 -52.36 -7.55 -7.75
C LEU A 226 -53.13 -7.03 -6.53
N GLN A 227 -53.05 -5.72 -6.27
CA GLN A 227 -54.07 -5.01 -5.50
C GLN A 227 -54.92 -4.19 -6.47
N SER A 228 -56.23 -4.34 -6.29
CA SER A 228 -57.29 -3.87 -7.17
C SER A 228 -57.04 -2.53 -7.86
N GLY A 229 -57.09 -2.55 -9.20
CA GLY A 229 -57.54 -1.41 -10.01
C GLY A 229 -56.50 -0.40 -10.49
N SER A 230 -55.24 -0.43 -10.05
CA SER A 230 -54.20 0.43 -10.61
C SER A 230 -52.87 -0.32 -10.77
N VAL A 231 -52.43 -0.52 -12.01
CA VAL A 231 -51.07 -0.97 -12.32
C VAL A 231 -50.13 0.18 -11.96
N THR A 232 -49.54 0.12 -10.76
CA THR A 232 -48.41 0.98 -10.41
C THR A 232 -47.15 0.18 -10.71
N TYR A 233 -46.43 0.56 -11.77
CA TYR A 233 -45.10 0.00 -12.02
C TYR A 233 -44.22 0.36 -10.82
N PRO A 234 -43.52 -0.60 -10.18
CA PRO A 234 -42.52 -0.25 -9.19
C PRO A 234 -41.50 0.63 -9.91
N VAL A 235 -41.38 1.88 -9.45
CA VAL A 235 -40.30 2.76 -9.89
C VAL A 235 -39.03 2.05 -9.46
N SER A 236 -38.19 1.65 -10.41
CA SER A 236 -36.85 1.15 -10.11
C SER A 236 -36.12 2.26 -9.35
N GLN A 237 -36.06 2.12 -8.02
CA GLN A 237 -35.31 3.03 -7.17
C GLN A 237 -33.84 2.62 -7.27
N TYR A 238 -33.15 3.19 -8.25
CA TYR A 238 -31.71 3.12 -8.28
C TYR A 238 -31.14 4.18 -7.33
N LEU A 239 -30.27 3.78 -6.42
CA LEU A 239 -29.56 4.72 -5.56
C LEU A 239 -28.28 5.15 -6.27
N ARG A 240 -28.19 6.44 -6.63
CA ARG A 240 -26.95 7.04 -7.12
C ARG A 240 -26.22 7.73 -5.99
N THR A 241 -24.96 7.38 -5.81
CA THR A 241 -24.11 7.94 -4.74
C THR A 241 -22.68 8.10 -5.25
N SER A 242 -21.89 9.00 -4.67
CA SER A 242 -20.51 9.25 -5.09
C SER A 242 -19.58 8.12 -4.68
N PHE A 243 -18.46 7.94 -5.37
CA PHE A 243 -17.45 6.94 -4.99
C PHE A 243 -16.93 7.16 -3.57
N VAL A 244 -16.76 8.42 -3.14
CA VAL A 244 -16.36 8.75 -1.77
C VAL A 244 -17.37 8.25 -0.73
N ALA A 245 -18.66 8.28 -1.05
CA ALA A 245 -19.72 7.88 -0.13
C ALA A 245 -19.87 6.35 0.00
N ILE A 246 -19.40 5.59 -0.98
CA ILE A 246 -19.37 4.11 -0.95
C ILE A 246 -17.96 3.56 -0.71
N ASP A 247 -16.99 4.41 -0.43
CA ASP A 247 -15.63 4.01 -0.15
C ASP A 247 -15.62 3.07 1.08
N PRO A 248 -15.03 1.86 0.98
CA PRO A 248 -15.00 0.90 2.09
C PRO A 248 -14.19 1.40 3.29
N TYR A 249 -13.33 2.41 3.10
CA TYR A 249 -12.43 2.98 4.09
C TYR A 249 -12.44 4.51 4.04
N PRO A 250 -13.55 5.16 4.46
CA PRO A 250 -13.69 6.62 4.40
C PRO A 250 -12.63 7.36 5.23
N HIS A 251 -12.01 6.68 6.20
CA HIS A 251 -10.89 7.20 6.96
C HIS A 251 -9.66 7.51 6.11
N PHE A 252 -9.44 6.84 4.98
CA PHE A 252 -8.35 7.19 4.07
C PHE A 252 -8.62 8.50 3.34
N VAL A 253 -9.86 8.78 2.95
CA VAL A 253 -10.24 10.09 2.40
C VAL A 253 -9.98 11.19 3.44
N ILE A 254 -10.38 10.98 4.69
CA ILE A 254 -10.16 11.93 5.79
C ILE A 254 -8.66 12.14 6.05
N LEU A 255 -7.88 11.05 6.14
CA LEU A 255 -6.43 11.11 6.34
C LEU A 255 -5.73 11.79 5.17
N SER A 256 -6.19 11.56 3.94
CA SER A 256 -5.70 12.26 2.74
C SER A 256 -5.84 13.77 2.91
N VAL A 257 -7.05 14.22 3.21
CA VAL A 257 -7.35 15.65 3.40
C VAL A 257 -6.49 16.22 4.52
N ARG A 258 -6.40 15.51 5.66
CA ARG A 258 -5.60 15.96 6.81
C ARG A 258 -4.11 16.10 6.48
N LEU A 259 -3.54 15.15 5.74
CA LEU A 259 -2.13 15.16 5.36
C LEU A 259 -1.83 16.23 4.31
N ILE A 260 -2.74 16.46 3.36
CA ILE A 260 -2.67 17.60 2.43
C ILE A 260 -2.66 18.91 3.21
N THR A 261 -3.54 19.09 4.19
CA THR A 261 -3.61 20.33 4.99
C THR A 261 -2.41 20.53 5.92
N LYS A 262 -1.72 19.45 6.34
CA LYS A 262 -0.48 19.52 7.14
C LYS A 262 0.71 19.98 6.31
N ALA A 263 0.68 19.73 5.01
CA ALA A 263 1.77 20.04 4.08
C ALA A 263 1.66 21.43 3.42
N SER A 264 0.48 22.08 3.54
CA SER A 264 0.18 23.43 3.05
C SER A 264 0.56 24.48 4.09
#